data_AF-A0A645BGD8-F1
#
_entry.id   AF-A0A645BGD8-F1
#
_cell.length_a   1.000
_cell.length_b   1.000
_cell.length_c   1.000
_cell.angle_alpha   90.00
_cell.angle_beta   90.00
_cell.angle_gamma   90.00
#
_symmetry.space_group_name_H-M   'P 1'
#
loop_
_entity.id
_entity.type
_entity.pdbx_description
1 polymer ?
#
loop_
_entity_poly.entity_id
_entity_poly.type
_entity_poly.pdbx_seq_one_letter_code
_entity_poly.pdbx_strand_id
1 'polypeptide(L)'
;MVYGEHPKYTPEFIAETVRTCYGVKVGNGEIRRININAAPLDIEGFKTVKDAGIGTFQVFQETYHKETYSKYHPGPGIKSNYMWRLNAMDRAFEAGIDDVGIGALFGLYDWRFEVLGLVRHAIYLQDKYGVGPHTISFPRIKPAYGMKLKLPYEVTDEQFKQLVATLRIAVPYTGLIMTARETTEVRNAVIEYGVSQIDAGTRLEIGSYHEERKEKQELNREQFKIGDSRDLDDVIRWLLGRGFIPSFCTSCYRLGRTGEHFMEYAVPGFIGRFCTPNAMLTLAEYLEDYSSEETKKAGYALIEEELSLVKEVKKREEISAKLRMIKEGKRDMLY
;
A
#
# COMPACT_ATOMS: atom_id res chain seq x y z
N MET A 1 0.28 9.24 -1.19
CA MET A 1 -0.37 10.42 -1.81
C MET A 1 -0.82 10.05 -3.21
N VAL A 2 -1.93 10.64 -3.66
CA VAL A 2 -2.54 10.33 -4.96
C VAL A 2 -2.71 11.62 -5.74
N TYR A 3 -2.32 11.62 -7.01
CA TYR A 3 -2.44 12.77 -7.91
C TYR A 3 -3.20 12.37 -9.17
N GLY A 4 -4.05 13.28 -9.65
CA GLY A 4 -4.64 13.15 -10.99
C GLY A 4 -3.61 13.38 -12.08
N GLU A 5 -4.07 13.38 -13.33
CA GLU A 5 -3.26 13.81 -14.48
C GLU A 5 -3.67 15.23 -14.87
N HIS A 6 -2.85 16.21 -14.49
CA HIS A 6 -3.11 17.62 -14.76
C HIS A 6 -1.78 18.38 -14.94
N PRO A 7 -1.67 19.37 -15.85
CA PRO A 7 -0.44 20.16 -16.05
C PRO A 7 0.10 20.90 -14.82
N LYS A 8 -0.68 20.98 -13.73
CA LYS A 8 -0.28 21.60 -12.46
C LYS A 8 0.39 20.61 -11.51
N TYR A 9 0.18 19.31 -11.72
CA TYR A 9 0.81 18.26 -10.92
C TYR A 9 2.16 17.90 -11.55
N THR A 10 3.04 18.89 -11.63
CA THR A 10 4.40 18.69 -12.14
C THR A 10 5.21 17.83 -11.16
N PRO A 11 6.33 17.22 -11.61
CA PRO A 11 7.23 16.51 -10.71
C PRO A 11 7.68 17.35 -9.51
N GLU A 12 7.92 18.65 -9.70
CA GLU A 12 8.34 19.58 -8.65
C GLU A 12 7.23 19.80 -7.63
N PHE A 13 5.97 19.93 -8.07
CA PHE A 13 4.83 20.03 -7.18
C PHE A 13 4.65 18.76 -6.34
N ILE A 14 4.76 17.58 -6.97
CA ILE A 14 4.72 16.31 -6.25
C ILE A 14 5.85 16.27 -5.21
N ALA A 15 7.08 16.58 -5.60
CA ALA A 15 8.24 16.60 -4.72
C ALA A 15 8.10 17.61 -3.55
N GLU A 16 7.55 18.80 -3.81
CA GLU A 16 7.26 19.80 -2.78
C GLU A 16 6.24 19.28 -1.76
N THR A 17 5.12 18.72 -2.21
CA THR A 17 4.10 18.17 -1.31
C THR A 17 4.62 17.01 -0.46
N VAL A 18 5.51 16.17 -1.00
CA VAL A 18 6.22 15.13 -0.24
C VAL A 18 7.08 15.74 0.86
N ARG A 19 7.93 16.72 0.53
CA ARG A 19 8.80 17.40 1.50
C ARG A 19 7.99 18.10 2.58
N THR A 20 6.89 18.76 2.21
CA THR A 20 5.97 19.40 3.16
C THR A 20 5.42 18.39 4.15
N CYS A 21 4.92 17.24 3.69
CA CYS A 21 4.38 16.24 4.62
C CYS A 21 5.42 15.55 5.49
N TYR A 22 6.64 15.33 5.01
CA TYR A 22 7.74 14.88 5.88
C TYR A 22 8.14 15.94 6.91
N GLY A 23 7.95 17.23 6.61
CA GLY A 23 8.20 18.33 7.53
C GLY A 23 7.14 18.52 8.62
N VAL A 24 6.02 17.81 8.57
CA VAL A 24 4.93 17.93 9.55
C VAL A 24 5.08 16.88 10.66
N LYS A 25 5.10 17.37 11.90
CA LYS A 25 5.04 16.56 13.12
C LYS A 25 4.07 17.18 14.12
N VAL A 26 3.14 16.37 14.64
CA VAL A 26 2.13 16.80 15.62
C VAL A 26 2.14 15.83 16.80
N GLY A 27 2.60 16.30 17.96
CA GLY A 27 2.86 15.43 19.12
C GLY A 27 3.86 14.32 18.74
N ASN A 28 3.46 13.07 18.98
CA ASN A 28 4.26 11.89 18.59
C ASN A 28 4.04 11.47 17.12
N GLY A 29 3.08 12.08 16.42
CA GLY A 29 2.69 11.70 15.06
C GLY A 29 3.56 12.35 14.00
N GLU A 30 4.09 11.54 13.09
CA GLU A 30 4.86 11.95 11.93
C GLU A 30 4.67 10.95 10.78
N ILE A 31 4.87 11.41 9.54
CA ILE A 31 4.82 10.52 8.38
C ILE A 31 6.23 9.98 8.11
N ARG A 32 6.41 8.66 8.21
CA ARG A 32 7.73 8.02 8.07
C ARG A 32 8.01 7.43 6.68
N ARG A 33 6.99 7.29 5.84
CA ARG A 33 7.10 6.83 4.44
C ARG A 33 5.96 7.39 3.61
N ILE A 34 6.27 7.99 2.47
CA ILE A 34 5.29 8.48 1.51
C ILE A 34 5.41 7.70 0.20
N ASN A 35 4.38 6.93 -0.13
CA ASN A 35 4.22 6.32 -1.45
C ASN A 35 3.46 7.29 -2.37
N ILE A 36 3.77 7.28 -3.66
CA ILE A 36 3.14 8.13 -4.68
C ILE A 36 2.35 7.27 -5.64
N ASN A 37 1.09 7.63 -5.90
CA ASN A 37 0.32 7.13 -7.02
C ASN A 37 -0.01 8.32 -7.94
N ALA A 38 0.56 8.36 -9.13
CA ALA A 38 0.41 9.46 -10.06
C ALA A 38 0.48 8.96 -11.52
N ALA A 39 0.25 9.87 -12.47
CA ALA A 39 0.48 9.57 -13.88
C ALA A 39 1.98 9.26 -14.14
N PRO A 40 2.30 8.43 -15.16
CA PRO A 40 3.68 8.17 -15.54
C PRO A 40 4.44 9.45 -15.88
N LEU A 41 5.66 9.55 -15.35
CA LEU A 41 6.60 10.63 -15.64
C LEU A 41 7.63 10.18 -16.68
N ASP A 42 8.41 11.13 -17.18
CA ASP A 42 9.69 10.85 -17.83
C ASP A 42 10.78 10.60 -16.77
N ILE A 43 11.99 10.26 -17.22
CA ILE A 43 13.10 9.89 -16.33
C ILE A 43 13.47 11.07 -15.42
N GLU A 44 13.55 12.30 -15.95
CA GLU A 44 13.89 13.48 -15.15
C GLU A 44 12.81 13.79 -14.11
N GLY A 45 11.53 13.68 -14.48
CA GLY A 45 10.43 13.82 -13.53
C GLY A 45 10.48 12.76 -12.42
N PHE A 46 10.79 11.50 -12.75
CA PHE A 46 10.99 10.47 -11.73
C PHE A 46 12.18 10.78 -10.81
N LYS A 47 13.30 11.30 -11.32
CA LYS A 47 14.43 11.75 -10.50
C LYS A 47 14.03 12.85 -9.53
N THR A 48 13.34 13.88 -10.02
CA THR A 48 12.83 14.98 -9.17
C THR A 48 11.97 14.47 -8.02
N VAL A 49 11.08 13.52 -8.28
CA VAL A 49 10.22 12.93 -7.25
C VAL A 49 11.01 12.02 -6.30
N LYS A 50 11.95 11.23 -6.82
CA LYS A 50 12.85 10.39 -6.01
C LYS A 50 13.66 11.22 -5.03
N ASP A 51 14.20 12.36 -5.46
CA ASP A 51 15.00 13.27 -4.63
C ASP A 51 14.21 13.89 -3.46
N ALA A 52 12.88 13.78 -3.48
CA ALA A 52 12.04 14.13 -2.33
C ALA A 52 11.98 13.04 -1.24
N GLY A 53 12.57 11.87 -1.46
CA GLY A 53 12.63 10.78 -0.48
C GLY A 53 11.36 9.92 -0.43
N ILE A 54 10.74 9.66 -1.57
CA ILE A 54 9.55 8.79 -1.64
C ILE A 54 9.89 7.33 -1.34
N GLY A 55 8.91 6.57 -0.85
CA GLY A 55 9.00 5.13 -0.69
C GLY A 55 8.78 4.41 -2.02
N THR A 56 7.52 4.13 -2.35
CA THR A 56 7.14 3.43 -3.59
C THR A 56 6.49 4.38 -4.59
N PHE A 57 6.88 4.32 -5.86
CA PHE A 57 6.11 4.96 -6.95
C PHE A 57 5.17 3.94 -7.60
N GLN A 58 3.89 4.27 -7.67
CA GLN A 58 2.83 3.39 -8.11
C GLN A 58 2.17 3.90 -9.39
N VAL A 59 2.10 3.04 -10.39
CA VAL A 59 1.40 3.27 -11.65
C VAL A 59 0.54 2.05 -11.92
N PHE A 60 -0.78 2.23 -11.91
CA PHE A 60 -1.68 1.17 -12.33
C PHE A 60 -1.76 1.19 -13.85
N GLN A 61 -1.58 0.03 -14.47
CA GLN A 61 -1.78 -0.17 -15.90
C GLN A 61 -3.28 -0.02 -16.26
N GLU A 62 -4.16 -0.11 -15.27
CA GLU A 62 -5.62 -0.12 -15.37
C GLU A 62 -6.15 -1.38 -16.06
N THR A 63 -5.71 -1.65 -17.28
CA THR A 63 -5.99 -2.88 -18.02
C THR A 63 -4.82 -3.21 -18.94
N TYR A 64 -4.37 -4.46 -18.91
CA TYR A 64 -3.33 -4.96 -19.80
C TYR A 64 -3.88 -5.24 -21.20
N HIS A 65 -5.21 -5.35 -21.36
CA HIS A 65 -5.83 -5.57 -22.68
C HIS A 65 -5.88 -4.26 -23.48
N LYS A 66 -5.11 -4.18 -24.56
CA LYS A 66 -4.82 -2.94 -25.29
C LYS A 66 -6.07 -2.29 -25.90
N GLU A 67 -6.96 -3.08 -26.47
CA GLU A 67 -8.21 -2.61 -27.06
C GLU A 67 -9.15 -2.06 -25.98
N THR A 68 -9.20 -2.72 -24.81
CA THR A 68 -9.98 -2.25 -23.66
C THR A 68 -9.40 -0.97 -23.10
N TYR A 69 -8.06 -0.88 -23.02
CA TYR A 69 -7.37 0.34 -22.60
C TYR A 69 -7.76 1.54 -23.45
N SER A 70 -7.69 1.40 -24.79
CA SER A 70 -8.05 2.46 -25.73
C SER A 70 -9.52 2.86 -25.61
N LYS A 71 -10.42 1.91 -25.31
CA LYS A 71 -11.85 2.18 -25.12
C LYS A 71 -12.12 3.04 -23.88
N TYR A 72 -11.43 2.77 -22.77
CA TYR A 72 -11.66 3.48 -21.51
C TYR A 72 -10.79 4.72 -21.31
N HIS A 73 -9.78 4.93 -22.16
CA HIS A 73 -8.94 6.13 -22.18
C HIS A 73 -9.02 6.84 -23.54
N PRO A 74 -10.23 7.25 -23.99
CA PRO A 74 -10.38 7.93 -25.27
C PRO A 74 -9.81 9.35 -25.21
N GLY A 75 -9.12 9.77 -26.27
CA GLY A 75 -8.72 11.16 -26.47
C GLY A 75 -7.21 11.41 -26.57
N PRO A 76 -6.79 12.67 -26.78
CA PRO A 76 -5.40 13.03 -27.11
C PRO A 76 -4.48 13.20 -25.88
N GLY A 77 -4.90 12.77 -24.69
CA GLY A 77 -4.11 12.89 -23.46
C GLY A 77 -2.99 11.84 -23.35
N ILE A 78 -2.01 12.07 -22.48
CA ILE A 78 -0.90 11.13 -22.27
C ILE A 78 -1.42 9.78 -21.74
N LYS A 79 -2.49 9.78 -20.93
CA LYS A 79 -3.17 8.54 -20.51
C LYS A 79 -3.70 7.67 -21.65
N SER A 80 -3.96 8.17 -22.85
CA SER A 80 -4.39 7.29 -23.96
C SER A 80 -3.23 6.50 -24.56
N ASN A 81 -1.98 6.92 -24.31
CA ASN A 81 -0.79 6.22 -24.77
C ASN A 81 -0.49 4.99 -23.89
N TYR A 82 -1.01 3.84 -24.34
CA TYR A 82 -0.82 2.55 -23.68
C TYR A 82 0.66 2.22 -23.41
N MET A 83 1.55 2.40 -24.40
CA MET A 83 2.97 2.04 -24.26
C MET A 83 3.71 2.99 -23.33
N TRP A 84 3.35 4.28 -23.32
CA TRP A 84 3.90 5.24 -22.37
C TRP A 84 3.62 4.83 -20.93
N ARG A 85 2.39 4.37 -20.65
CA ARG A 85 2.00 3.89 -19.31
C ARG A 85 2.60 2.52 -18.98
N LEU A 86 2.58 1.57 -19.92
CA LEU A 86 3.12 0.24 -19.67
C LEU A 86 4.61 0.29 -19.33
N ASN A 87 5.39 1.09 -20.07
CA ASN A 87 6.83 1.24 -19.87
C ASN A 87 7.18 2.26 -18.76
N ALA A 88 6.22 2.66 -17.92
CA ALA A 88 6.47 3.65 -16.87
C ALA A 88 7.48 3.14 -15.83
N MET A 89 7.42 1.85 -15.49
CA MET A 89 8.30 1.27 -14.49
C MET A 89 9.74 1.16 -14.98
N ASP A 90 9.96 0.94 -16.28
CA ASP A 90 11.29 1.03 -16.86
C ASP A 90 11.94 2.39 -16.61
N ARG A 91 11.20 3.47 -16.88
CA ARG A 91 11.68 4.85 -16.65
C ARG A 91 11.88 5.14 -15.16
N ALA A 92 11.05 4.58 -14.29
CA ALA A 92 11.21 4.71 -12.84
C ALA A 92 12.50 4.04 -12.36
N PHE A 93 12.78 2.81 -12.82
CA PHE A 93 14.04 2.11 -12.54
C PHE A 93 15.25 2.83 -13.11
N GLU A 94 15.17 3.37 -14.34
CA GLU A 94 16.23 4.18 -14.95
C GLU A 94 16.51 5.49 -14.19
N ALA A 95 15.49 6.06 -13.53
CA ALA A 95 15.65 7.17 -12.59
C ALA A 95 16.17 6.73 -11.20
N GLY A 96 16.33 5.43 -11.00
CA GLY A 96 16.80 4.79 -9.76
C GLY A 96 15.75 4.65 -8.68
N ILE A 97 14.45 4.72 -9.01
CA ILE A 97 13.38 4.30 -8.10
C ILE A 97 13.34 2.77 -8.15
N ASP A 98 13.76 2.13 -7.07
CA ASP A 98 13.90 0.67 -6.94
C ASP A 98 12.67 0.01 -6.31
N ASP A 99 11.87 0.74 -5.53
CA ASP A 99 10.56 0.34 -5.06
C ASP A 99 9.45 0.87 -6.00
N VAL A 100 8.94 0.01 -6.89
CA VAL A 100 7.80 0.33 -7.76
C VAL A 100 6.55 -0.49 -7.41
N GLY A 101 5.37 0.07 -7.68
CA GLY A 101 4.10 -0.62 -7.48
C GLY A 101 3.23 -0.64 -8.73
N ILE A 102 2.88 -1.84 -9.19
CA ILE A 102 2.00 -2.01 -10.37
C ILE A 102 0.56 -2.29 -9.92
N GLY A 103 -0.38 -2.20 -10.85
CA GLY A 103 -1.77 -2.58 -10.55
C GLY A 103 -2.67 -2.63 -11.77
N ALA A 104 -3.83 -3.27 -11.61
CA ALA A 104 -4.88 -3.34 -12.61
C ALA A 104 -6.23 -3.04 -11.96
N LEU A 105 -7.11 -2.38 -12.70
CA LEU A 105 -8.46 -2.01 -12.27
C LEU A 105 -9.44 -3.10 -12.71
N PHE A 106 -9.71 -4.02 -11.80
CA PHE A 106 -10.55 -5.19 -12.03
C PHE A 106 -12.01 -4.80 -12.30
N GLY A 107 -12.56 -5.29 -13.41
CA GLY A 107 -13.88 -4.89 -13.92
C GLY A 107 -13.84 -4.28 -15.32
N LEU A 108 -12.68 -3.80 -15.77
CA LEU A 108 -12.51 -3.25 -17.13
C LEU A 108 -12.46 -4.37 -18.18
N TYR A 109 -11.76 -5.46 -17.86
CA TYR A 109 -11.61 -6.64 -18.72
C TYR A 109 -11.58 -7.93 -17.87
N ASP A 110 -11.46 -9.07 -18.53
CA ASP A 110 -11.43 -10.38 -17.89
C ASP A 110 -10.33 -10.47 -16.82
N TRP A 111 -10.72 -10.76 -15.59
CA TRP A 111 -9.81 -10.76 -14.44
C TRP A 111 -8.64 -11.74 -14.60
N ARG A 112 -8.82 -12.85 -15.33
CA ARG A 112 -7.74 -13.84 -15.56
C ARG A 112 -6.67 -13.26 -16.46
N PHE A 113 -7.09 -12.52 -17.49
CA PHE A 113 -6.17 -11.80 -18.38
C PHE A 113 -5.41 -10.72 -17.61
N GLU A 114 -6.08 -9.98 -16.73
CA GLU A 114 -5.42 -8.95 -15.92
C GLU A 114 -4.43 -9.54 -14.91
N VAL A 115 -4.77 -10.65 -14.26
CA VAL A 115 -3.83 -11.38 -13.38
C VAL A 115 -2.61 -11.87 -14.18
N LEU A 116 -2.84 -12.44 -15.37
CA LEU A 116 -1.74 -12.89 -16.24
C LEU A 116 -0.84 -11.70 -16.62
N GLY A 117 -1.42 -10.56 -16.97
CA GLY A 117 -0.69 -9.33 -17.28
C GLY A 117 0.15 -8.83 -16.11
N LEU A 118 -0.43 -8.79 -14.90
CA LEU A 118 0.29 -8.41 -13.67
C LEU A 118 1.46 -9.35 -13.37
N VAL A 119 1.25 -10.67 -13.42
CA VAL A 119 2.30 -11.66 -13.17
C VAL A 119 3.39 -11.56 -14.22
N ARG A 120 3.03 -11.41 -15.50
CA ARG A 120 4.03 -11.26 -16.57
C ARG A 120 4.83 -9.97 -16.44
N HIS A 121 4.20 -8.87 -16.05
CA HIS A 121 4.88 -7.61 -15.78
C HIS A 121 5.83 -7.74 -14.59
N ALA A 122 5.41 -8.41 -13.51
CA ALA A 122 6.27 -8.67 -12.36
C ALA A 122 7.52 -9.49 -12.73
N ILE A 123 7.33 -10.56 -13.52
CA ILE A 123 8.44 -11.39 -14.04
C ILE A 123 9.37 -10.55 -14.93
N TYR A 124 8.82 -9.72 -15.82
CA TYR A 124 9.63 -8.85 -16.68
C TYR A 124 10.52 -7.91 -15.88
N LEU A 125 10.00 -7.26 -14.84
CA LEU A 125 10.79 -6.37 -13.99
C LEU A 125 11.88 -7.13 -13.25
N GLN A 126 11.55 -8.31 -12.71
CA GLN A 126 12.51 -9.20 -12.06
C GLN A 126 13.63 -9.64 -13.01
N ASP A 127 13.30 -10.04 -14.24
CA ASP A 127 14.27 -10.51 -15.23
C ASP A 127 15.19 -9.37 -15.72
N LYS A 128 14.65 -8.15 -15.87
CA LYS A 128 15.38 -7.01 -16.44
C LYS A 128 16.18 -6.20 -15.40
N TYR A 129 15.64 -6.05 -14.20
CA TYR A 129 16.20 -5.17 -13.16
C TYR A 129 16.66 -5.91 -11.90
N GLY A 130 16.59 -7.25 -11.89
CA GLY A 130 16.96 -8.07 -10.73
C GLY A 130 15.95 -8.04 -9.57
N VAL A 131 14.90 -7.21 -9.68
CA VAL A 131 13.84 -7.09 -8.69
C VAL A 131 12.47 -6.84 -9.34
N GLY A 132 11.46 -7.58 -8.90
CA GLY A 132 10.06 -7.37 -9.26
C GLY A 132 9.44 -6.14 -8.59
N PRO A 133 8.13 -5.89 -8.78
CA PRO A 133 7.45 -4.81 -8.09
C PRO A 133 7.42 -5.05 -6.58
N HIS A 134 7.63 -3.98 -5.81
CA HIS A 134 7.48 -3.98 -4.35
C HIS A 134 6.05 -4.30 -3.94
N THR A 135 5.06 -3.76 -4.69
CA THR A 135 3.64 -4.01 -4.43
C THR A 135 2.81 -4.21 -5.70
N ILE A 136 1.77 -5.02 -5.60
CA ILE A 136 0.67 -5.07 -6.57
C ILE A 136 -0.62 -4.59 -5.89
N SER A 137 -1.28 -3.64 -6.54
CA SER A 137 -2.63 -3.19 -6.19
C SER A 137 -3.65 -3.77 -7.16
N PHE A 138 -4.77 -4.24 -6.63
CA PHE A 138 -5.84 -4.91 -7.41
C PHE A 138 -7.21 -4.30 -7.10
N PRO A 139 -7.41 -2.97 -7.25
CA PRO A 139 -8.70 -2.36 -6.99
C PRO A 139 -9.79 -2.91 -7.93
N ARG A 140 -10.98 -3.19 -7.41
CA ARG A 140 -12.18 -3.34 -8.25
C ARG A 140 -12.75 -1.98 -8.63
N ILE A 141 -13.38 -1.90 -9.80
CA ILE A 141 -14.22 -0.76 -10.15
C ILE A 141 -15.32 -0.64 -9.10
N LYS A 142 -15.55 0.58 -8.63
CA LYS A 142 -16.62 0.93 -7.72
C LYS A 142 -17.43 2.08 -8.32
N PRO A 143 -18.71 2.24 -7.92
CA PRO A 143 -19.50 3.39 -8.34
C PRO A 143 -18.78 4.70 -8.05
N ALA A 144 -18.80 5.61 -9.03
CA ALA A 144 -18.23 6.94 -8.95
C ALA A 144 -19.20 7.94 -9.61
N TYR A 145 -19.10 9.22 -9.25
CA TYR A 145 -19.97 10.25 -9.80
C TYR A 145 -19.86 10.34 -11.32
N GLY A 146 -21.00 10.44 -12.00
CA GLY A 146 -21.07 10.51 -13.47
C GLY A 146 -20.81 9.20 -14.21
N MET A 147 -20.47 8.10 -13.51
CA MET A 147 -20.22 6.82 -14.15
C MET A 147 -21.51 6.18 -14.68
N LYS A 148 -21.66 6.11 -16.01
CA LYS A 148 -22.74 5.40 -16.72
C LYS A 148 -22.18 4.29 -17.61
N LEU A 149 -21.26 3.49 -17.06
CA LEU A 149 -20.58 2.42 -17.80
C LEU A 149 -21.25 1.08 -17.53
N LYS A 150 -21.51 0.31 -18.60
CA LYS A 150 -21.76 -1.13 -18.49
C LYS A 150 -20.40 -1.83 -18.39
N LEU A 151 -20.22 -2.62 -17.34
CA LEU A 151 -18.98 -3.34 -17.06
C LEU A 151 -19.22 -4.84 -17.30
N PRO A 152 -19.04 -5.34 -18.55
CA PRO A 152 -19.32 -6.73 -18.87
C PRO A 152 -18.38 -7.72 -18.16
N TYR A 153 -17.29 -7.23 -17.57
CA TYR A 153 -16.29 -8.01 -16.85
C TYR A 153 -16.28 -7.72 -15.35
N GLU A 154 -17.43 -7.31 -14.78
CA GLU A 154 -17.56 -7.13 -13.33
C GLU A 154 -17.09 -8.37 -12.57
N VAL A 155 -16.24 -8.16 -11.56
CA VAL A 155 -15.58 -9.24 -10.82
C VAL A 155 -16.36 -9.54 -9.55
N THR A 156 -16.85 -10.77 -9.44
CA THR A 156 -17.58 -11.23 -8.24
C THR A 156 -16.66 -11.37 -7.03
N ASP A 157 -17.23 -11.44 -5.82
CA ASP A 157 -16.43 -11.61 -4.60
C ASP A 157 -15.64 -12.92 -4.59
N GLU A 158 -16.19 -14.01 -5.12
CA GLU A 158 -15.49 -15.29 -5.23
C GLU A 158 -14.33 -15.23 -6.23
N GLN A 159 -14.52 -14.56 -7.37
CA GLN A 159 -13.44 -14.32 -8.33
C GLN A 159 -12.37 -13.41 -7.74
N PHE A 160 -12.76 -12.42 -6.94
CA PHE A 160 -11.84 -11.52 -6.26
C PHE A 160 -11.00 -12.26 -5.20
N LYS A 161 -11.60 -13.15 -4.43
CA LYS A 161 -10.88 -14.05 -3.53
C LYS A 161 -9.88 -14.92 -4.30
N GLN A 162 -10.31 -15.51 -5.41
CA GLN A 162 -9.48 -16.38 -6.23
C GLN A 162 -8.28 -15.63 -6.85
N LEU A 163 -8.48 -14.40 -7.36
CA LEU A 163 -7.38 -13.64 -7.95
C LEU A 163 -6.34 -13.22 -6.90
N VAL A 164 -6.76 -12.88 -5.67
CA VAL A 164 -5.82 -12.53 -4.59
C VAL A 164 -4.96 -13.74 -4.21
N ALA A 165 -5.60 -14.90 -4.00
CA ALA A 165 -4.88 -16.15 -3.72
C ALA A 165 -3.90 -16.52 -4.85
N THR A 166 -4.33 -16.34 -6.10
CA THR A 166 -3.50 -16.60 -7.29
C THR A 166 -2.27 -15.68 -7.32
N LEU A 167 -2.46 -14.38 -7.09
CA LEU A 167 -1.35 -13.42 -7.04
C LEU A 167 -0.37 -13.74 -5.91
N ARG A 168 -0.85 -14.09 -4.71
CA ARG A 168 0.02 -14.44 -3.58
C ARG A 168 0.89 -15.66 -3.91
N ILE A 169 0.34 -16.68 -4.57
CA ILE A 169 1.12 -17.86 -4.96
C ILE A 169 2.12 -17.52 -6.08
N ALA A 170 1.71 -16.70 -7.05
CA ALA A 170 2.53 -16.38 -8.22
C ALA A 170 3.72 -15.45 -7.92
N VAL A 171 3.55 -14.49 -7.01
CA VAL A 171 4.57 -13.48 -6.64
C VAL A 171 4.71 -13.37 -5.12
N PRO A 172 5.25 -14.41 -4.44
CA PRO A 172 5.14 -14.58 -3.00
C PRO A 172 5.83 -13.50 -2.15
N TYR A 173 6.80 -12.77 -2.70
CA TYR A 173 7.54 -11.73 -1.99
C TYR A 173 7.03 -10.31 -2.29
N THR A 174 6.17 -10.16 -3.30
CA THR A 174 5.54 -8.88 -3.61
C THR A 174 4.42 -8.60 -2.60
N GLY A 175 4.38 -7.36 -2.12
CA GLY A 175 3.29 -6.90 -1.26
C GLY A 175 1.98 -6.84 -2.02
N LEU A 176 0.88 -7.26 -1.40
CA LEU A 176 -0.45 -7.17 -1.99
C LEU A 176 -1.24 -6.09 -1.25
N ILE A 177 -1.63 -5.03 -1.97
CA ILE A 177 -2.37 -3.89 -1.42
C ILE A 177 -3.86 -4.04 -1.72
N MET A 178 -4.65 -4.11 -0.66
CA MET A 178 -6.11 -3.98 -0.73
C MET A 178 -6.53 -2.63 -0.15
N THR A 179 -7.52 -2.00 -0.77
CA THR A 179 -8.02 -0.68 -0.32
C THR A 179 -9.46 -0.76 0.18
N ALA A 180 -9.94 0.36 0.73
CA ALA A 180 -11.29 0.57 1.23
C ALA A 180 -12.36 0.58 0.15
N ARG A 181 -12.02 0.19 -1.08
CA ARG A 181 -12.99 -0.15 -2.13
C ARG A 181 -13.83 -1.36 -1.75
N GLU A 182 -13.24 -2.31 -1.03
CA GLU A 182 -13.90 -3.56 -0.68
C GLU A 182 -14.71 -3.46 0.60
N THR A 183 -15.78 -4.25 0.66
CA THR A 183 -16.62 -4.32 1.87
C THR A 183 -15.85 -5.01 3.00
N THR A 184 -16.26 -4.76 4.23
CA THR A 184 -15.69 -5.41 5.42
C THR A 184 -15.63 -6.93 5.26
N GLU A 185 -16.67 -7.57 4.72
CA GLU A 185 -16.75 -9.02 4.54
C GLU A 185 -15.68 -9.53 3.57
N VAL A 186 -15.55 -8.88 2.41
CA VAL A 186 -14.55 -9.23 1.40
C VAL A 186 -13.15 -8.98 1.94
N ARG A 187 -12.93 -7.83 2.58
CA ARG A 187 -11.64 -7.47 3.17
C ARG A 187 -11.18 -8.51 4.19
N ASN A 188 -12.08 -8.87 5.10
CA ASN A 188 -11.80 -9.84 6.15
C ASN A 188 -11.43 -11.21 5.58
N ALA A 189 -12.07 -11.63 4.48
CA ALA A 189 -11.75 -12.90 3.83
C ALA A 189 -10.39 -12.89 3.12
N VAL A 190 -10.10 -11.85 2.32
CA VAL A 190 -8.88 -11.86 1.47
C VAL A 190 -7.60 -11.54 2.24
N ILE A 191 -7.69 -10.94 3.45
CA ILE A 191 -6.54 -10.81 4.35
C ILE A 191 -5.92 -12.18 4.65
N GLU A 192 -6.74 -13.22 4.83
CA GLU A 192 -6.28 -14.59 5.05
C GLU A 192 -5.60 -15.21 3.81
N TYR A 193 -5.84 -14.67 2.61
CA TYR A 193 -5.30 -15.20 1.35
C TYR A 193 -3.99 -14.54 0.91
N GLY A 194 -3.49 -13.59 1.69
CA GLY A 194 -2.16 -13.02 1.52
C GLY A 194 -2.13 -11.55 1.15
N VAL A 195 -3.17 -10.77 1.44
CA VAL A 195 -3.01 -9.30 1.50
C VAL A 195 -1.99 -8.96 2.58
N SER A 196 -1.06 -8.06 2.27
CA SER A 196 0.01 -7.67 3.21
C SER A 196 -0.06 -6.19 3.60
N GLN A 197 -0.85 -5.39 2.89
CA GLN A 197 -1.05 -3.97 3.17
C GLN A 197 -2.51 -3.60 2.94
N ILE A 198 -3.08 -2.86 3.88
CA ILE A 198 -4.44 -2.33 3.81
C ILE A 198 -4.45 -0.85 4.19
N ASP A 199 -5.41 -0.11 3.66
CA ASP A 199 -5.77 1.20 4.21
C ASP A 199 -6.76 1.04 5.39
N ALA A 200 -6.87 2.05 6.24
CA ALA A 200 -7.85 2.10 7.32
C ALA A 200 -8.15 3.57 7.67
N GLY A 201 -9.39 3.89 8.04
CA GLY A 201 -9.80 5.29 8.25
C GLY A 201 -9.72 6.15 6.97
N THR A 202 -9.89 5.54 5.79
CA THR A 202 -9.72 6.21 4.50
C THR A 202 -10.70 7.36 4.32
N ARG A 203 -10.17 8.51 3.88
CA ARG A 203 -10.95 9.64 3.33
C ARG A 203 -10.46 9.94 1.92
N LEU A 204 -11.39 10.17 1.00
CA LEU A 204 -11.08 10.28 -0.43
C LEU A 204 -11.20 11.70 -0.98
N GLU A 205 -11.88 12.60 -0.27
CA GLU A 205 -12.00 13.99 -0.72
C GLU A 205 -10.71 14.77 -0.49
N ILE A 206 -10.43 15.71 -1.39
CA ILE A 206 -9.33 16.66 -1.19
C ILE A 206 -9.67 17.54 0.02
N GLY A 207 -8.80 17.51 1.03
CA GLY A 207 -8.91 18.33 2.24
C GLY A 207 -9.85 17.79 3.32
N SER A 208 -10.53 16.66 3.12
CA SER A 208 -11.52 16.18 4.10
C SER A 208 -10.93 15.73 5.44
N TYR A 209 -9.63 15.51 5.54
CA TYR A 209 -8.98 15.26 6.84
C TYR A 209 -9.05 16.47 7.78
N HIS A 210 -9.33 17.68 7.28
CA HIS A 210 -9.58 18.88 8.10
C HIS A 210 -11.08 19.09 8.45
N GLU A 211 -11.99 18.37 7.79
CA GLU A 211 -13.44 18.46 8.04
C GLU A 211 -13.87 17.40 9.08
N GLU A 212 -14.97 17.67 9.80
CA GLU A 212 -15.62 16.62 10.61
C GLU A 212 -16.04 15.46 9.73
N ARG A 213 -15.91 14.23 10.24
CA ARG A 213 -16.25 13.03 9.47
C ARG A 213 -17.76 13.01 9.21
N LYS A 214 -18.16 13.13 7.94
CA LYS A 214 -19.57 13.04 7.56
C LYS A 214 -20.02 11.57 7.59
N GLU A 215 -21.24 11.32 8.07
CA GLU A 215 -21.83 9.98 8.10
C GLU A 215 -22.16 9.42 6.71
N LYS A 216 -22.37 10.31 5.72
CA LYS A 216 -22.72 9.94 4.34
C LYS A 216 -21.68 10.44 3.36
N GLN A 217 -21.30 9.55 2.44
CA GLN A 217 -20.39 9.87 1.35
C GLN A 217 -21.00 10.84 0.35
N GLU A 218 -20.20 11.81 -0.08
CA GLU A 218 -20.54 12.79 -1.13
C GLU A 218 -19.78 12.40 -2.40
N LEU A 219 -20.35 11.47 -3.18
CA LEU A 219 -19.66 10.88 -4.35
C LEU A 219 -19.18 11.90 -5.40
N ASN A 220 -19.74 13.11 -5.45
CA ASN A 220 -19.28 14.18 -6.34
C ASN A 220 -17.98 14.87 -5.89
N ARG A 221 -17.54 14.65 -4.64
CA ARG A 221 -16.26 15.15 -4.08
C ARG A 221 -15.23 14.02 -3.86
N GLU A 222 -15.66 12.77 -3.97
CA GLU A 222 -14.84 11.59 -3.73
C GLU A 222 -14.47 10.86 -5.03
N GLN A 223 -13.36 10.12 -5.01
CA GLN A 223 -12.92 9.34 -6.18
C GLN A 223 -13.82 8.12 -6.46
N PHE A 224 -14.37 7.48 -5.41
CA PHE A 224 -15.22 6.29 -5.51
C PHE A 224 -15.98 6.03 -4.20
N LYS A 225 -17.02 5.20 -4.25
CA LYS A 225 -17.73 4.72 -3.05
C LYS A 225 -16.85 3.79 -2.20
N ILE A 226 -16.63 4.13 -0.93
CA ILE A 226 -15.94 3.29 0.05
C ILE A 226 -16.84 2.10 0.45
N GLY A 227 -16.24 0.92 0.53
CA GLY A 227 -16.86 -0.32 1.02
C GLY A 227 -16.63 -0.58 2.51
N ASP A 228 -15.57 -0.04 3.10
CA ASP A 228 -15.25 -0.18 4.52
C ASP A 228 -14.93 1.18 5.16
N SER A 229 -15.87 1.67 5.96
CA SER A 229 -15.79 2.95 6.64
C SER A 229 -15.35 2.84 8.11
N ARG A 230 -14.86 1.68 8.56
CA ARG A 230 -14.35 1.54 9.94
C ARG A 230 -13.22 2.53 10.21
N ASP A 231 -13.20 3.07 11.43
CA ASP A 231 -12.07 3.86 11.90
C ASP A 231 -10.83 2.98 12.11
N LEU A 232 -9.66 3.61 12.16
CA LEU A 232 -8.39 2.92 12.29
C LEU A 232 -8.36 1.99 13.51
N ASP A 233 -8.87 2.44 14.65
CA ASP A 233 -8.87 1.67 15.89
C ASP A 233 -9.75 0.42 15.81
N ASP A 234 -10.90 0.49 15.14
CA ASP A 234 -11.78 -0.66 14.94
C ASP A 234 -11.16 -1.70 14.00
N VAL A 235 -10.47 -1.25 12.95
CA VAL A 235 -9.74 -2.17 12.05
C VAL A 235 -8.60 -2.86 12.81
N ILE A 236 -7.85 -2.12 13.61
CA ILE A 236 -6.76 -2.67 14.44
C ILE A 236 -7.31 -3.67 15.45
N ARG A 237 -8.36 -3.33 16.18
CA ARG A 237 -9.00 -4.23 17.14
C ARG A 237 -9.52 -5.51 16.48
N TRP A 238 -10.09 -5.38 15.28
CA TRP A 238 -10.53 -6.54 14.49
C TRP A 238 -9.36 -7.45 14.11
N LEU A 239 -8.24 -6.88 13.64
CA LEU A 239 -7.04 -7.64 13.30
C LEU A 239 -6.49 -8.40 14.51
N LEU A 240 -6.35 -7.70 15.64
CA LEU A 240 -5.85 -8.26 16.90
C LEU A 240 -6.73 -9.43 17.37
N GLY A 241 -8.06 -9.28 17.29
CA GLY A 241 -9.02 -10.35 17.66
C GLY A 241 -8.94 -11.60 16.80
N ARG A 242 -8.20 -11.57 15.69
CA ARG A 242 -7.96 -12.72 14.80
C ARG A 242 -6.50 -13.19 14.79
N GLY A 243 -5.67 -12.66 15.67
CA GLY A 243 -4.25 -13.03 15.77
C GLY A 243 -3.36 -12.41 14.69
N PHE A 244 -3.85 -11.43 13.93
CA PHE A 244 -2.99 -10.65 13.05
C PHE A 244 -2.30 -9.55 13.86
N ILE A 245 -1.02 -9.30 13.57
CA ILE A 245 -0.25 -8.19 14.14
C ILE A 245 -0.25 -6.98 13.18
N PRO A 246 -1.00 -5.90 13.49
CA PRO A 246 -0.92 -4.66 12.72
C PRO A 246 0.48 -4.05 12.84
N SER A 247 0.93 -3.37 11.78
CA SER A 247 2.24 -2.73 11.77
C SER A 247 2.23 -1.41 11.01
N PHE A 248 2.95 -0.43 11.55
CA PHE A 248 3.25 0.85 10.91
C PHE A 248 4.75 0.95 10.54
N CYS A 249 5.39 -0.21 10.35
CA CYS A 249 6.83 -0.31 10.10
C CYS A 249 7.25 0.42 8.82
N THR A 250 8.35 1.16 8.94
CA THR A 250 9.04 1.82 7.83
C THR A 250 10.56 1.55 7.85
N SER A 251 10.99 0.57 8.66
CA SER A 251 12.39 0.30 8.97
C SER A 251 13.22 -0.09 7.76
N CYS A 252 12.67 -0.85 6.80
CA CYS A 252 13.40 -1.26 5.60
C CYS A 252 13.95 -0.06 4.82
N TYR A 253 13.12 0.96 4.58
CA TYR A 253 13.53 2.15 3.84
C TYR A 253 14.65 2.92 4.56
N ARG A 254 14.56 3.02 5.89
CA ARG A 254 15.50 3.79 6.72
C ARG A 254 16.82 3.08 6.98
N LEU A 255 16.83 1.76 6.79
CA LEU A 255 18.01 0.90 6.92
C LEU A 255 18.59 0.51 5.55
N GLY A 256 18.14 1.14 4.46
CA GLY A 256 18.66 0.90 3.10
C GLY A 256 18.30 -0.48 2.53
N ARG A 257 17.23 -1.11 3.04
CA ARG A 257 16.70 -2.40 2.57
C ARG A 257 15.59 -2.14 1.53
N THR A 258 15.96 -1.62 0.37
CA THR A 258 15.08 -1.36 -0.78
C THR A 258 15.52 -2.20 -1.98
N GLY A 259 14.66 -2.37 -2.98
CA GLY A 259 15.02 -3.08 -4.22
C GLY A 259 15.58 -4.49 -3.98
N GLU A 260 16.72 -4.80 -4.59
CA GLU A 260 17.40 -6.10 -4.48
C GLU A 260 17.77 -6.45 -3.04
N HIS A 261 18.26 -5.48 -2.25
CA HIS A 261 18.60 -5.72 -0.84
C HIS A 261 17.39 -6.20 -0.04
N PHE A 262 16.20 -5.67 -0.29
CA PHE A 262 14.98 -6.18 0.36
C PHE A 262 14.74 -7.66 0.03
N MET A 263 14.91 -8.02 -1.25
CA MET A 263 14.69 -9.38 -1.74
C MET A 263 15.68 -10.39 -1.18
N GLU A 264 16.95 -10.00 -0.96
CA GLU A 264 17.96 -10.84 -0.30
C GLU A 264 17.54 -11.30 1.11
N TYR A 265 16.79 -10.48 1.85
CA TYR A 265 16.26 -10.87 3.16
C TYR A 265 14.91 -11.57 3.05
N ALA A 266 14.06 -11.17 2.11
CA ALA A 266 12.71 -11.71 1.97
C ALA A 266 12.72 -13.15 1.43
N VAL A 267 13.50 -13.43 0.38
CA VAL A 267 13.50 -14.71 -0.32
C VAL A 267 13.88 -15.89 0.58
N PRO A 268 14.97 -15.81 1.37
CA PRO A 268 15.37 -16.88 2.30
C PRO A 268 14.50 -16.96 3.56
N GLY A 269 13.50 -16.07 3.74
CA GLY A 269 12.66 -15.99 4.93
C GLY A 269 13.32 -15.28 6.12
N PHE A 270 14.48 -14.66 5.94
CA PHE A 270 15.17 -13.92 7.01
C PHE A 270 14.45 -12.64 7.40
N ILE A 271 13.63 -12.08 6.52
CA ILE A 271 12.88 -10.85 6.78
C ILE A 271 11.95 -10.99 7.99
N GLY A 272 11.41 -12.18 8.26
CA GLY A 272 10.59 -12.45 9.45
C GLY A 272 11.31 -12.17 10.78
N ARG A 273 12.65 -12.26 10.78
CA ARG A 273 13.47 -11.89 11.94
C ARG A 273 13.44 -10.40 12.23
N PHE A 274 13.08 -9.56 11.27
CA PHE A 274 13.03 -8.10 11.42
C PHE A 274 11.59 -7.60 11.42
N CYS A 275 10.72 -8.16 10.58
CA CYS A 275 9.33 -7.74 10.45
C CYS A 275 8.55 -7.89 11.74
N THR A 276 8.54 -9.07 12.36
CA THR A 276 7.74 -9.30 13.58
C THR A 276 8.19 -8.41 14.76
N PRO A 277 9.50 -8.26 15.05
CA PRO A 277 9.95 -7.29 16.04
C PRO A 277 9.52 -5.85 15.73
N ASN A 278 9.74 -5.37 14.50
CA ASN A 278 9.32 -4.02 14.12
C ASN A 278 7.79 -3.85 14.18
N ALA A 279 7.02 -4.90 13.87
CA ALA A 279 5.57 -4.90 14.01
C ALA A 279 5.14 -4.72 15.47
N MET A 280 5.74 -5.48 16.40
CA MET A 280 5.47 -5.30 17.84
C MET A 280 5.82 -3.89 18.33
N LEU A 281 6.97 -3.34 17.91
CA LEU A 281 7.40 -2.00 18.33
C LEU A 281 6.46 -0.91 17.79
N THR A 282 6.17 -0.94 16.48
CA THR A 282 5.26 0.05 15.87
C THR A 282 3.82 -0.08 16.34
N LEU A 283 3.35 -1.30 16.64
CA LEU A 283 2.07 -1.51 17.29
C LEU A 283 2.07 -0.89 18.69
N ALA A 284 3.09 -1.13 19.51
CA ALA A 284 3.19 -0.53 20.84
C ALA A 284 3.15 1.00 20.80
N GLU A 285 3.79 1.65 19.83
CA GLU A 285 3.69 3.10 19.65
C GLU A 285 2.24 3.53 19.40
N TYR A 286 1.53 2.86 18.50
CA TYR A 286 0.11 3.13 18.25
C TYR A 286 -0.75 2.94 19.50
N LEU A 287 -0.50 1.87 20.27
CA LEU A 287 -1.26 1.56 21.49
C LEU A 287 -1.06 2.61 22.59
N GLU A 288 0.14 3.22 22.67
CA GLU A 288 0.41 4.29 23.63
C GLU A 288 -0.14 5.65 23.17
N ASP A 289 -0.14 5.93 21.88
CA ASP A 289 -0.41 7.28 21.37
C ASP A 289 -1.85 7.50 20.90
N TYR A 290 -2.53 6.46 20.38
CA TYR A 290 -3.73 6.66 19.56
C TYR A 290 -4.89 5.69 19.85
N SER A 291 -4.62 4.54 20.48
CA SER A 291 -5.64 3.49 20.60
C SER A 291 -6.64 3.72 21.73
N SER A 292 -7.83 3.11 21.63
CA SER A 292 -8.73 2.98 22.79
C SER A 292 -8.15 2.03 23.85
N GLU A 293 -8.66 2.08 25.08
CA GLU A 293 -8.21 1.19 26.16
C GLU A 293 -8.47 -0.30 25.85
N GLU A 294 -9.58 -0.62 25.19
CA GLU A 294 -9.89 -1.99 24.76
C GLU A 294 -8.88 -2.49 23.73
N THR A 295 -8.55 -1.64 22.75
CA THR A 295 -7.56 -1.95 21.72
C THR A 295 -6.17 -2.07 22.33
N LYS A 296 -5.79 -1.18 23.26
CA LYS A 296 -4.55 -1.23 24.03
C LYS A 296 -4.36 -2.57 24.74
N LYS A 297 -5.39 -3.01 25.45
CA LYS A 297 -5.39 -4.29 26.17
C LYS A 297 -5.21 -5.49 25.21
N ALA A 298 -6.00 -5.53 24.13
CA ALA A 298 -5.90 -6.61 23.14
C ALA A 298 -4.53 -6.62 22.43
N GLY A 299 -4.00 -5.44 22.12
CA GLY A 299 -2.72 -5.29 21.44
C GLY A 299 -1.55 -5.76 22.27
N TYR A 300 -1.51 -5.41 23.57
CA TYR A 300 -0.46 -5.89 24.46
C TYR A 300 -0.55 -7.40 24.74
N ALA A 301 -1.76 -7.96 24.82
CA ALA A 301 -1.91 -9.41 24.93
C ALA A 301 -1.30 -10.15 23.73
N LEU A 302 -1.53 -9.68 22.51
CA LEU A 302 -0.93 -10.24 21.30
C LEU A 302 0.61 -10.03 21.27
N ILE A 303 1.10 -8.85 21.67
CA ILE A 303 2.55 -8.59 21.74
C ILE A 303 3.22 -9.55 22.72
N GLU A 304 2.61 -9.83 23.87
CA GLU A 304 3.15 -10.80 24.84
C GLU A 304 3.19 -12.22 24.28
N GLU A 305 2.15 -12.63 23.55
CA GLU A 305 2.10 -13.91 22.84
C GLU A 305 3.23 -14.01 21.80
N GLU A 306 3.36 -13.04 20.90
CA GLU A 306 4.40 -12.99 19.87
C GLU A 306 5.81 -12.98 20.47
N LEU A 307 6.02 -12.22 21.55
CA LEU A 307 7.29 -12.16 22.27
C LEU A 307 7.65 -13.52 22.88
N SER A 308 6.66 -14.30 23.33
CA SER A 308 6.87 -15.65 23.87
C SER A 308 7.37 -16.65 22.79
N LEU A 309 7.00 -16.42 21.53
CA LEU A 309 7.42 -17.24 20.38
C LEU A 309 8.87 -16.97 19.94
N VAL A 310 9.47 -15.84 20.35
CA VAL A 310 10.87 -15.51 20.05
C VAL A 310 11.81 -16.43 20.82
N LYS A 311 12.33 -17.48 20.18
CA LYS A 311 13.16 -18.52 20.82
C LYS A 311 14.52 -18.01 21.34
N GLU A 312 15.09 -17.00 20.70
CA GLU A 312 16.41 -16.48 21.07
C GLU A 312 16.29 -15.50 22.25
N VAL A 313 16.86 -15.87 23.41
CA VAL A 313 16.74 -15.13 24.67
C VAL A 313 17.24 -13.69 24.54
N LYS A 314 18.45 -13.50 23.99
CA LYS A 314 19.04 -12.16 23.83
C LYS A 314 18.15 -11.23 23.00
N LYS A 315 17.59 -11.75 21.92
CA LYS A 315 16.68 -11.01 21.05
C LYS A 315 15.36 -10.68 21.75
N ARG A 316 14.80 -11.63 22.51
CA ARG A 316 13.59 -11.40 23.32
C ARG A 316 13.81 -10.31 24.37
N GLU A 317 14.97 -10.30 25.02
CA GLU A 317 15.35 -9.27 25.99
C GLU A 317 15.52 -7.90 25.34
N GLU A 318 16.13 -7.84 24.16
CA GLU A 318 16.28 -6.60 23.38
C GLU A 318 14.92 -6.01 22.99
N ILE A 319 14.01 -6.83 22.46
CA ILE A 319 12.66 -6.40 22.09
C ILE A 319 11.90 -5.93 23.34
N SER A 320 11.98 -6.69 24.44
CA SER A 320 11.38 -6.31 25.73
C SER A 320 11.88 -4.95 26.22
N ALA A 321 13.18 -4.69 26.10
CA ALA A 321 13.76 -3.41 26.50
C ALA A 321 13.22 -2.25 25.65
N LYS A 322 13.17 -2.42 24.33
CA LYS A 322 12.61 -1.42 23.41
C LYS A 322 11.11 -1.16 23.69
N LEU A 323 10.33 -2.21 23.97
CA LEU A 323 8.92 -2.08 24.35
C LEU A 323 8.74 -1.28 25.66
N ARG A 324 9.60 -1.48 26.67
CA ARG A 324 9.58 -0.66 27.90
C ARG A 324 9.89 0.80 27.61
N MET A 325 10.91 1.06 26.80
CA MET A 325 11.26 2.42 26.39
C MET A 325 10.10 3.12 25.65
N ILE A 326 9.32 2.38 24.85
CA ILE A 326 8.13 2.93 24.19
C ILE A 326 7.06 3.32 25.21
N LYS A 327 6.79 2.48 26.21
CA LYS A 327 5.87 2.82 27.32
C LYS A 327 6.34 4.06 28.11
N GLU A 328 7.64 4.30 28.17
CA GLU A 328 8.25 5.48 28.80
C GLU A 328 8.28 6.72 27.88
N GLY A 329 7.73 6.64 26.66
CA GLY A 329 7.61 7.77 25.74
C GLY A 329 8.66 7.84 24.64
N LYS A 330 9.60 6.88 24.54
CA LYS A 330 10.49 6.79 23.38
C LYS A 330 9.69 6.34 22.15
N ARG A 331 10.04 6.88 20.99
CA ARG A 331 9.39 6.55 19.72
C ARG A 331 10.45 6.24 18.69
N ASP A 332 10.00 5.60 17.63
CA ASP A 332 10.74 5.31 16.42
C ASP A 332 11.92 4.35 16.61
N MET A 333 11.68 3.30 17.40
CA MET A 333 12.68 2.27 17.70
C MET A 333 12.69 1.21 16.58
N LEU A 334 13.85 1.04 15.93
CA LEU A 334 14.02 0.10 14.81
C LEU A 334 14.68 -1.22 15.24
N TYR A 335 14.37 -2.29 14.51
CA TYR A 335 15.00 -3.61 14.59
C TYR A 335 15.62 -4.05 13.26
#